data_AF-A0A1Q8DLH4-F1
#
_entry.id   AF-A0A1Q8DLH4-F1
#
_cell.length_a   1.000
_cell.length_b   1.000
_cell.length_c   1.000
_cell.angle_alpha   90.00
_cell.angle_beta   90.00
_cell.angle_gamma   90.00
#
_symmetry.space_group_name_H-M   'P 1'
#
loop_
_entity.id
_entity.type
_entity.pdbx_description
1 polymer ?
#
loop_
_entity_poly.entity_id
_entity_poly.type
_entity_poly.pdbx_seq_one_letter_code
_entity_poly.pdbx_strand_id
1 'polypeptide(L)'
;MRDPKAERERYLALIKHFEDFRDDIDQKRATFKTSIINKLGGSAGDVGRLTRDVVSSFNYTEWLTDYIDNDNHPAEARKCAKEHLADTLDKTCQQFKFAFRDMSSLPTTQRKAYSETLKAALETFTEQYDGKLSESQHRALQDGLESYQHQVSRTNAPSRGFSP
;
A
#
# COMPACT_ATOMS: atom_id res chain seq x y z
N MET A 1 -33.08 -26.17 18.88
CA MET A 1 -32.83 -25.10 17.89
C MET A 1 -31.63 -24.29 18.36
N ARG A 2 -30.63 -24.04 17.50
CA ARG A 2 -29.54 -23.09 17.81
C ARG A 2 -30.15 -21.68 17.83
N ASP A 3 -29.82 -20.90 18.85
CA ASP A 3 -30.22 -19.48 18.96
C ASP A 3 -29.31 -18.62 18.06
N PRO A 4 -29.84 -18.01 16.98
CA PRO A 4 -29.05 -17.20 16.07
C PRO A 4 -28.38 -15.99 16.74
N LYS A 5 -28.97 -15.47 17.82
CA LYS A 5 -28.41 -14.34 18.57
C LYS A 5 -27.14 -14.78 19.32
N ALA A 6 -27.20 -15.91 20.01
CA ALA A 6 -26.06 -16.46 20.73
C ALA A 6 -24.91 -16.86 19.78
N GLU A 7 -25.22 -17.35 18.57
CA GLU A 7 -24.21 -17.67 17.55
C GLU A 7 -23.51 -16.40 17.03
N ARG A 8 -24.27 -15.33 16.79
CA ARG A 8 -23.71 -14.03 16.41
C ARG A 8 -22.83 -13.42 17.51
N GLU A 9 -23.28 -13.46 18.76
CA GLU A 9 -22.50 -12.93 19.90
C GLU A 9 -21.16 -13.66 20.08
N ARG A 10 -21.16 -15.00 19.92
CA ARG A 10 -19.92 -15.80 19.93
C ARG A 10 -19.00 -15.43 18.78
N TYR A 11 -19.54 -15.28 17.56
CA TYR A 11 -18.74 -14.86 16.41
C TYR A 11 -18.10 -13.47 16.63
N LEU A 12 -18.88 -12.50 17.11
CA LEU A 12 -18.38 -11.15 17.42
C LEU A 12 -17.27 -11.19 18.48
N ALA A 13 -17.43 -12.02 19.52
CA ALA A 13 -16.38 -12.20 20.53
C ALA A 13 -15.09 -12.80 19.96
N LEU A 14 -15.20 -13.73 19.00
CA LEU A 14 -14.05 -14.36 18.35
C LEU A 14 -13.30 -13.38 17.45
N ILE A 15 -14.00 -12.53 16.68
CA ILE A 15 -13.35 -11.56 15.79
C ILE A 15 -12.83 -10.31 16.49
N LYS A 16 -13.36 -9.98 17.69
CA LYS A 16 -12.93 -8.81 18.45
C LYS A 16 -11.42 -8.77 18.69
N HIS A 17 -10.80 -9.94 18.90
CA HIS A 17 -9.34 -10.03 19.06
C HIS A 17 -8.59 -9.48 17.83
N PHE A 18 -9.10 -9.72 16.62
CA PHE A 18 -8.52 -9.16 15.41
C PHE A 18 -8.82 -7.66 15.28
N GLU A 19 -10.01 -7.20 15.67
CA GLU A 19 -10.36 -5.77 15.66
C GLU A 19 -9.43 -4.97 16.58
N ASP A 20 -9.25 -5.43 17.82
CA ASP A 20 -8.36 -4.79 18.79
C ASP A 20 -6.90 -4.78 18.29
N PHE A 21 -6.43 -5.89 17.69
CA PHE A 21 -5.12 -5.97 17.06
C PHE A 21 -4.96 -5.01 15.88
N ARG A 22 -5.97 -4.94 15.00
CA ARG A 22 -5.97 -4.06 13.82
C ARG A 22 -5.86 -2.60 14.24
N ASP A 23 -6.62 -2.19 15.25
CA ASP A 23 -6.62 -0.81 15.73
C ASP A 23 -5.24 -0.41 16.31
N ASP A 24 -4.53 -1.33 16.99
CA ASP A 24 -3.15 -1.12 17.43
C ASP A 24 -2.16 -0.95 16.26
N ILE A 25 -2.20 -1.84 15.26
CA ILE A 25 -1.30 -1.74 14.11
C ILE A 25 -1.63 -0.54 13.20
N ASP A 26 -2.88 -0.11 13.13
CA ASP A 26 -3.31 1.11 12.44
C ASP A 26 -2.70 2.35 13.09
N GLN A 27 -2.71 2.41 14.43
CA GLN A 27 -2.08 3.49 15.18
C GLN A 27 -0.55 3.50 14.98
N LYS A 28 0.10 2.33 15.03
CA LYS A 28 1.54 2.21 14.73
C LYS A 28 1.87 2.66 13.31
N ARG A 29 1.05 2.26 12.33
CA ARG A 29 1.19 2.67 10.92
C ARG A 29 1.05 4.18 10.76
N ALA A 30 0.06 4.80 11.41
CA ALA A 30 -0.13 6.25 11.37
C ALA A 30 1.07 7.02 11.94
N THR A 31 1.61 6.57 13.07
CA THR A 31 2.82 7.13 13.68
C THR A 31 4.01 7.00 12.74
N PHE A 32 4.23 5.81 12.16
CA PHE A 32 5.32 5.59 11.21
C PHE A 32 5.21 6.48 9.97
N LYS A 33 4.02 6.58 9.35
CA LYS A 33 3.79 7.47 8.20
C LYS A 33 4.16 8.91 8.52
N THR A 34 3.81 9.40 9.71
CA THR A 34 4.18 10.75 10.14
C THR A 34 5.69 10.90 10.28
N SER A 35 6.37 9.90 10.85
CA SER A 35 7.82 9.91 11.09
C SER A 35 8.68 9.98 9.81
N ILE A 36 8.14 9.52 8.67
CA ILE A 36 8.87 9.47 7.39
C ILE A 36 8.60 10.68 6.48
N ILE A 37 7.72 11.62 6.85
CA ILE A 37 7.42 12.82 6.03
C ILE A 37 8.70 13.58 5.67
N ASN A 38 9.50 13.94 6.67
CA ASN A 38 10.72 14.72 6.43
C ASN A 38 11.79 13.91 5.69
N LYS A 39 11.86 12.59 5.92
CA LYS A 39 12.79 11.69 5.23
C LYS A 39 12.50 11.60 3.73
N LEU A 40 11.23 11.75 3.33
CA LEU A 40 10.81 11.78 1.93
C LEU A 40 10.91 13.17 1.28
N GLY A 41 11.39 14.18 2.00
CA GLY A 41 11.49 15.54 1.46
C GLY A 41 10.20 16.37 1.56
N GLY A 42 9.28 16.00 2.46
CA GLY A 42 8.11 16.79 2.84
C GLY A 42 6.77 16.05 2.73
N SER A 43 5.68 16.81 2.74
CA SER A 43 4.32 16.22 2.64
C SER A 43 4.00 15.75 1.22
N ALA A 44 4.46 16.50 0.21
CA ALA A 44 4.30 16.26 -1.23
C ALA A 44 2.88 15.90 -1.68
N GLY A 45 1.89 16.51 -1.02
CA GLY A 45 0.46 16.30 -1.31
C GLY A 45 0.09 14.83 -1.39
N ASP A 46 -0.68 14.49 -2.42
CA ASP A 46 -1.23 13.14 -2.63
C ASP A 46 -0.17 12.11 -3.02
N VAL A 47 0.79 12.47 -3.87
CA VAL A 47 1.91 11.55 -4.21
C VAL A 47 2.69 11.18 -2.96
N GLY A 48 2.96 12.18 -2.10
CA GLY A 48 3.63 11.93 -0.84
C GLY A 48 2.82 11.06 0.11
N ARG A 49 1.50 11.30 0.22
CA ARG A 49 0.60 10.47 1.03
C ARG A 49 0.62 9.01 0.56
N LEU A 50 0.40 8.78 -0.73
CA LEU A 50 0.37 7.44 -1.33
C LEU A 50 1.72 6.73 -1.19
N THR A 51 2.83 7.45 -1.37
CA THR A 51 4.18 6.89 -1.16
C THR A 51 4.36 6.44 0.29
N ARG A 52 3.89 7.23 1.26
CA ARG A 52 3.95 6.82 2.68
C ARG A 52 3.03 5.63 2.97
N ASP A 53 1.86 5.57 2.35
CA ASP A 53 0.96 4.43 2.50
C ASP A 53 1.60 3.14 1.96
N VAL A 54 2.25 3.20 0.80
CA VAL A 54 3.07 2.11 0.22
C VAL A 54 4.21 1.72 1.16
N VAL A 55 5.07 2.66 1.56
CA VAL A 55 6.24 2.37 2.40
C VAL A 55 5.83 1.82 3.77
N SER A 56 4.69 2.26 4.31
CA SER A 56 4.17 1.72 5.57
C SER A 56 3.45 0.38 5.43
N SER A 57 3.16 -0.07 4.20
CA SER A 57 2.47 -1.33 3.97
C SER A 57 3.32 -2.53 4.37
N PHE A 58 4.64 -2.49 4.20
CA PHE A 58 5.54 -3.61 4.50
C PHE A 58 5.46 -4.08 5.96
N ASN A 59 5.63 -3.16 6.92
CA ASN A 59 5.50 -3.52 8.34
C ASN A 59 4.06 -3.97 8.66
N TYR A 60 3.07 -3.38 8.00
CA TYR A 60 1.66 -3.70 8.25
C TYR A 60 1.31 -5.11 7.76
N THR A 61 1.79 -5.51 6.58
CA THR A 61 1.59 -6.85 6.03
C THR A 61 2.39 -7.90 6.77
N GLU A 62 3.58 -7.55 7.29
CA GLU A 62 4.36 -8.39 8.21
C GLU A 62 3.57 -8.68 9.49
N TRP A 63 3.09 -7.64 10.20
CA TRP A 63 2.29 -7.84 11.41
C TRP A 63 1.02 -8.66 11.18
N LEU A 64 0.34 -8.45 10.04
CA LEU A 64 -0.82 -9.27 9.67
C LEU A 64 -0.43 -10.73 9.46
N THR A 65 0.71 -10.98 8.80
CA THR A 65 1.20 -12.34 8.56
C THR A 65 1.52 -13.03 9.89
N ASP A 66 2.23 -12.35 10.80
CA ASP A 66 2.52 -12.86 12.14
C ASP A 66 1.25 -13.19 12.92
N TYR A 67 0.24 -12.32 12.85
CA TYR A 67 -1.06 -12.55 13.48
C TYR A 67 -1.78 -13.77 12.88
N ILE A 68 -1.73 -13.92 11.56
CA ILE A 68 -2.35 -15.02 10.81
C ILE A 68 -1.67 -16.35 11.14
N ASP A 69 -0.36 -16.36 11.34
CA ASP A 69 0.42 -17.59 11.56
C ASP A 69 0.40 -18.07 13.03
N ASN A 70 -0.08 -17.24 13.96
CA ASN A 70 -0.26 -17.65 15.35
C ASN A 70 -1.50 -18.53 15.55
N ASP A 71 -1.29 -19.84 15.69
CA ASP A 71 -2.35 -20.83 15.91
C ASP A 71 -3.09 -20.69 17.26
N ASN A 72 -2.60 -19.86 18.19
CA ASN A 72 -3.32 -19.55 19.43
C ASN A 72 -4.46 -18.55 19.20
N HIS A 73 -4.50 -17.85 18.07
CA HIS A 73 -5.59 -16.94 17.75
C HIS A 73 -6.83 -17.70 17.21
N PRO A 74 -8.06 -17.22 17.51
CA PRO A 74 -9.28 -17.83 16.98
C PRO A 74 -9.26 -17.97 15.45
N ALA A 75 -9.76 -19.10 14.94
CA ALA A 75 -9.76 -19.38 13.51
C ALA A 75 -10.54 -18.33 12.69
N GLU A 76 -11.66 -17.84 13.25
CA GLU A 76 -12.48 -16.77 12.68
C GLU A 76 -11.69 -15.45 12.60
N ALA A 77 -10.94 -15.13 13.66
CA ALA A 77 -10.12 -13.91 13.71
C ALA A 77 -8.97 -13.98 12.68
N ARG A 78 -8.32 -15.15 12.57
CA ARG A 78 -7.28 -15.39 11.55
C ARG A 78 -7.84 -15.32 10.14
N LYS A 79 -9.08 -15.79 9.93
CA LYS A 79 -9.77 -15.65 8.64
C LYS A 79 -10.01 -14.18 8.29
N CYS A 80 -10.53 -13.38 9.22
CA CYS A 80 -10.69 -11.93 9.01
C CYS A 80 -9.35 -11.23 8.71
N ALA A 81 -8.27 -11.63 9.40
CA ALA A 81 -6.94 -11.11 9.13
C ALA A 81 -6.44 -11.43 7.71
N LYS A 82 -6.69 -12.65 7.20
CA LYS A 82 -6.35 -13.05 5.82
C LYS A 82 -7.11 -12.21 4.78
N GLU A 83 -8.40 -11.98 5.01
CA GLU A 83 -9.23 -11.12 4.14
C GLU A 83 -8.69 -9.67 4.15
N HIS A 84 -8.35 -9.14 5.33
CA HIS A 84 -7.79 -7.80 5.47
C HIS A 84 -6.37 -7.67 4.87
N LEU A 85 -5.56 -8.72 4.91
CA LEU A 85 -4.27 -8.78 4.23
C LEU A 85 -4.45 -8.69 2.70
N ALA A 86 -5.39 -9.45 2.14
CA ALA A 86 -5.68 -9.40 0.70
C ALA A 86 -6.14 -7.99 0.28
N ASP A 87 -7.03 -7.37 1.05
CA ASP A 87 -7.48 -5.98 0.83
C ASP A 87 -6.31 -4.98 0.94
N THR A 88 -5.39 -5.19 1.86
CA THR A 88 -4.21 -4.34 2.04
C THR A 88 -3.27 -4.45 0.83
N LEU A 89 -3.05 -5.66 0.31
CA LEU A 89 -2.23 -5.86 -0.89
C LEU A 89 -2.87 -5.20 -2.12
N ASP A 90 -4.19 -5.32 -2.29
CA ASP A 90 -4.91 -4.65 -3.38
C ASP A 90 -4.78 -3.13 -3.29
N LYS A 91 -5.07 -2.56 -2.11
CA LYS A 91 -4.91 -1.12 -1.86
C LYS A 91 -3.48 -0.65 -2.13
N THR A 92 -2.48 -1.45 -1.76
CA THR A 92 -1.07 -1.11 -1.99
C THR A 92 -0.75 -1.05 -3.50
N CYS A 93 -1.27 -1.99 -4.29
CA CYS A 93 -1.14 -1.96 -5.75
C CYS A 93 -1.79 -0.71 -6.37
N GLN A 94 -2.98 -0.33 -5.90
CA GLN A 94 -3.63 0.91 -6.34
C GLN A 94 -2.84 2.17 -5.92
N GLN A 95 -2.24 2.16 -4.73
CA GLN A 95 -1.42 3.27 -4.25
C GLN A 95 -0.16 3.43 -5.11
N PHE A 96 0.51 2.34 -5.50
CA PHE A 96 1.59 2.38 -6.49
C PHE A 96 1.11 3.01 -7.81
N LYS A 97 0.00 2.50 -8.35
CA LYS A 97 -0.58 3.00 -9.61
C LYS A 97 -0.75 4.52 -9.59
N PHE A 98 -1.44 5.04 -8.58
CA PHE A 98 -1.75 6.46 -8.49
C PHE A 98 -0.52 7.30 -8.16
N ALA A 99 0.37 6.83 -7.30
CA ALA A 99 1.58 7.56 -6.96
C ALA A 99 2.52 7.73 -8.17
N PHE A 100 2.69 6.67 -8.98
CA PHE A 100 3.44 6.76 -10.23
C PHE A 100 2.74 7.64 -11.27
N ARG A 101 1.42 7.48 -11.43
CA ARG A 101 0.63 8.30 -12.37
C ARG A 101 0.72 9.78 -12.05
N ASP A 102 0.68 10.17 -10.78
CA ASP A 102 0.58 11.57 -10.39
C ASP A 102 1.96 12.20 -10.09
N MET A 103 3.06 11.46 -10.31
CA MET A 103 4.43 11.86 -10.02
C MET A 103 4.85 13.18 -10.71
N SER A 104 4.35 13.46 -11.91
CA SER A 104 4.64 14.71 -12.63
C SER A 104 4.10 15.97 -11.94
N SER A 105 3.11 15.83 -11.05
CA SER A 105 2.56 16.94 -10.25
C SER A 105 3.57 17.51 -9.24
N LEU A 106 4.61 16.74 -8.90
CA LEU A 106 5.65 17.19 -7.97
C LEU A 106 6.67 18.12 -8.65
N PRO A 107 7.22 19.10 -7.91
CA PRO A 107 8.41 19.83 -8.32
C PRO A 107 9.57 18.88 -8.64
N THR A 108 10.43 19.22 -9.60
CA THR A 108 11.52 18.36 -10.06
C THR A 108 12.43 17.85 -8.93
N THR A 109 12.71 18.69 -7.93
CA THR A 109 13.53 18.34 -6.75
C THR A 109 12.90 17.23 -5.91
N GLN A 110 11.59 17.25 -5.70
CA GLN A 110 10.86 16.22 -4.97
C GLN A 110 10.59 14.98 -5.84
N ARG A 111 10.28 15.19 -7.13
CA ARG A 111 9.96 14.13 -8.08
C ARG A 111 11.01 13.02 -8.10
N LYS A 112 12.29 13.40 -8.11
CA LYS A 112 13.40 12.43 -8.10
C LYS A 112 13.34 11.54 -6.85
N ALA A 113 13.35 12.15 -5.67
CA ALA A 113 13.35 11.44 -4.38
C ALA A 113 12.13 10.51 -4.22
N TYR A 114 10.94 10.99 -4.57
CA TYR A 114 9.72 10.19 -4.49
C TYR A 114 9.71 9.05 -5.52
N SER A 115 10.16 9.29 -6.75
CA SER A 115 10.22 8.24 -7.77
C SER A 115 11.24 7.15 -7.43
N GLU A 116 12.38 7.50 -6.85
CA GLU A 116 13.41 6.54 -6.43
C GLU A 116 12.88 5.70 -5.26
N THR A 117 12.23 6.34 -4.29
CA THR A 117 11.58 5.65 -3.16
C THR A 117 10.51 4.67 -3.65
N LEU A 118 9.60 5.11 -4.54
CA LEU A 118 8.54 4.24 -5.06
C LEU A 118 9.09 3.08 -5.89
N LYS A 119 10.15 3.29 -6.67
CA LYS A 119 10.79 2.20 -7.43
C LYS A 119 11.40 1.16 -6.53
N ALA A 120 12.16 1.58 -5.51
CA ALA A 120 12.75 0.67 -4.53
C ALA A 120 11.67 -0.09 -3.73
N ALA A 121 10.61 0.60 -3.34
CA ALA A 121 9.45 -0.03 -2.71
C ALA A 121 8.77 -1.03 -3.66
N LEU A 122 8.60 -0.69 -4.94
CA LEU A 122 7.98 -1.59 -5.90
C LEU A 122 8.81 -2.87 -6.09
N GLU A 123 10.12 -2.73 -6.24
CA GLU A 123 11.05 -3.87 -6.33
C GLU A 123 10.87 -4.82 -5.14
N THR A 124 10.98 -4.28 -3.91
CA THR A 124 10.79 -5.05 -2.67
C THR A 124 9.39 -5.69 -2.62
N PHE A 125 8.36 -4.96 -3.02
CA PHE A 125 6.98 -5.46 -3.01
C PHE A 125 6.79 -6.62 -4.00
N THR A 126 7.33 -6.49 -5.20
CA THR A 126 7.26 -7.56 -6.21
C THR A 126 8.06 -8.78 -5.78
N GLU A 127 9.25 -8.62 -5.20
CA GLU A 127 10.03 -9.76 -4.67
C GLU A 127 9.25 -10.56 -3.62
N GLN A 128 8.50 -9.89 -2.76
CA GLN A 128 7.77 -10.54 -1.67
C GLN A 128 6.41 -11.11 -2.09
N TYR A 129 5.70 -10.44 -3.01
CA TYR A 129 4.29 -10.69 -3.25
C TYR A 129 3.93 -11.06 -4.69
N ASP A 130 4.83 -10.97 -5.68
CA ASP A 130 4.48 -11.15 -7.09
C ASP A 130 3.72 -12.46 -7.38
N GLY A 131 4.18 -13.57 -6.80
CA GLY A 131 3.51 -14.88 -6.93
C GLY A 131 2.16 -15.01 -6.21
N LYS A 132 1.75 -13.99 -5.44
CA LYS A 132 0.49 -13.92 -4.68
C LYS A 132 -0.49 -12.88 -5.23
N LEU A 133 -0.05 -12.03 -6.17
CA LEU A 133 -0.89 -10.98 -6.73
C LEU A 133 -1.84 -11.57 -7.79
N SER A 134 -3.04 -10.99 -7.88
CA SER A 134 -3.97 -11.27 -8.96
C SER A 134 -3.58 -10.53 -10.24
N GLU A 135 -4.09 -10.98 -11.39
CA GLU A 135 -3.89 -10.30 -12.67
C GLU A 135 -4.32 -8.83 -12.65
N SER A 136 -5.40 -8.51 -11.93
CA SER A 136 -5.88 -7.12 -11.80
C SER A 136 -4.90 -6.26 -11.00
N GLN A 137 -4.26 -6.84 -9.98
CA GLN A 137 -3.23 -6.17 -9.18
C GLN A 137 -1.97 -5.96 -10.01
N HIS A 138 -1.51 -6.96 -10.75
CA HIS A 138 -0.40 -6.83 -11.70
C HIS A 138 -0.67 -5.73 -12.74
N ARG A 139 -1.86 -5.73 -13.34
CA ARG A 139 -2.25 -4.68 -14.29
C ARG A 139 -2.24 -3.29 -13.65
N ALA A 140 -2.69 -3.15 -12.40
CA ALA A 140 -2.64 -1.87 -11.71
C ALA A 140 -1.19 -1.34 -11.56
N LEU A 141 -0.25 -2.22 -11.20
CA LEU A 141 1.17 -1.87 -11.11
C LEU A 141 1.74 -1.45 -12.47
N GLN A 142 1.45 -2.23 -13.52
CA GLN A 142 1.88 -1.96 -14.89
C GLN A 142 1.34 -0.62 -15.42
N ASP A 143 0.03 -0.37 -15.29
CA ASP A 143 -0.61 0.88 -15.71
C ASP A 143 0.07 2.11 -15.09
N GLY A 144 0.43 2.02 -13.80
CA GLY A 144 1.14 3.06 -13.08
C GLY A 144 2.53 3.33 -13.66
N LEU A 145 3.31 2.27 -13.86
CA LEU A 145 4.66 2.35 -14.43
C LEU A 145 4.65 2.90 -15.85
N GLU A 146 3.76 2.43 -16.72
CA GLU A 146 3.63 2.92 -18.09
C GLU A 146 3.27 4.41 -18.10
N SER A 147 2.33 4.82 -17.26
CA SER A 147 1.95 6.23 -17.10
C SER A 147 3.15 7.09 -16.70
N TYR A 148 3.95 6.63 -15.74
CA TYR A 148 5.16 7.33 -15.31
C TYR A 148 6.23 7.37 -16.42
N GLN A 149 6.47 6.27 -17.13
CA GLN A 149 7.44 6.21 -18.24
C GLN A 149 7.06 7.15 -19.39
N HIS A 150 5.77 7.24 -19.73
CA HIS A 150 5.27 8.19 -20.72
C HIS A 150 5.53 9.64 -20.30
N GLN A 151 5.36 9.97 -19.01
CA GLN A 151 5.63 11.31 -18.49
C GLN A 151 7.11 11.67 -18.56
N VAL A 152 7.99 10.75 -18.17
CA VAL A 152 9.45 10.92 -18.24
C VAL A 152 9.89 11.12 -19.69
N SER A 153 9.39 10.29 -20.62
CA SER A 153 9.72 10.37 -22.05
C SER A 153 9.30 11.70 -22.67
N ARG A 154 8.11 12.22 -22.34
CA ARG A 154 7.65 13.54 -22.81
C ARG A 154 8.50 14.69 -22.27
N THR A 155 8.97 14.58 -21.03
CA THR A 155 9.81 15.61 -20.41
C THR A 155 11.21 15.66 -21.04
N ASN A 156 11.71 14.53 -21.55
CA ASN A 156 13.03 14.40 -22.16
C ASN A 156 13.02 14.59 -23.69
N ALA A 157 11.85 14.78 -24.32
CA ALA A 157 11.77 15.02 -25.76
C ALA A 157 12.31 16.44 -26.09
N PRO A 158 13.24 16.58 -27.05
CA PRO A 158 13.73 17.89 -27.44
C PRO A 158 12.57 18.74 -27.96
N SER A 159 12.43 19.96 -27.41
CA SER A 159 11.48 20.94 -27.92
C SER A 159 11.76 21.14 -29.40
N ARG A 160 10.83 20.75 -30.27
CA ARG A 160 10.86 21.19 -31.68
C ARG A 160 10.62 22.69 -31.63
N GLY A 161 11.71 23.45 -31.56
CA GLY A 161 11.71 24.89 -31.73
C GLY A 161 11.01 25.19 -33.05
N PHE A 162 9.86 25.85 -32.97
CA PHE A 162 9.35 26.61 -34.10
C PHE A 162 10.32 27.76 -34.29
N SER A 163 11.18 27.66 -35.30
CA SER A 163 11.88 28.82 -35.83
C SER A 163 10.92 29.61 -36.72
N PRO A 164 11.04 30.97 -36.76
CA PRO A 164 10.06 31.88 -37.36
C PRO A 164 9.83 31.68 -38.85
#